data_AF-A0A1F3VAV3-F1
#
_entry.id   AF-A0A1F3VAV3-F1
#
_cell.length_a   1.000
_cell.length_b   1.000
_cell.length_c   1.000
_cell.angle_alpha   90.00
_cell.angle_beta   90.00
_cell.angle_gamma   90.00
#
_symmetry.space_group_name_H-M   'P 1'
#
loop_
_entity.id
_entity.type
_entity.pdbx_description
1 polymer ?
#
loop_
_entity_poly.entity_id
_entity_poly.type
_entity_poly.pdbx_seq_one_letter_code
_entity_poly.pdbx_strand_id
1 'polypeptide(L)'
;MRIVYFFVFYFFIFNLLATPKVSIYDPDTDDEKKEQRVYTSVSDNDGDHQALTVIVSSSAGSSSSAPVEVFIPINEHSADYGDEDRADYTALSQPEQMPNFSTGGHVHLTLTVLNDAGADRYFRALVKNDTNYVPFELHSHVDATIDNDEHNRLYDIDFSLDSGDAGAICNISPQCEVRNGTQYKDVYFVLASSLDTEYSASELPANGVYFRFRFSNQLNAATVTLTDLQAYDEQLKLIYSGPLVTNFYKTFLYRYDDTSSEGSGTTQFSTIGAGEIVSYHSANTSGAIFIRNLINDTDYNFALGFIDKYQFVNGVSNSKIARPENIEEFLNKKACFFLSAGFKQDHYVLEYFRKFRDESLLTNSLGQRFVSWYYSFAPHYAKIIWDSPFLSFLVRALGFVAYFFSRFFIGIVIAGFLIISIYNVYRRRRLHSTF
;
A
#
# COMPACT_ATOMS: atom_id res chain seq x y z
N MET A 1 6.63 54.81 4.52
CA MET A 1 5.86 54.88 3.26
C MET A 1 6.51 54.13 2.09
N ARG A 2 7.84 54.18 1.87
CA ARG A 2 8.50 53.48 0.73
C ARG A 2 8.46 51.93 0.77
N ILE A 3 8.38 51.31 1.94
CA ILE A 3 8.33 49.83 2.08
C ILE A 3 6.96 49.26 1.70
N VAL A 4 5.88 50.01 1.92
CA VAL A 4 4.51 49.58 1.56
C VAL A 4 4.32 49.58 0.05
N TYR A 5 4.87 50.57 -0.67
CA TYR A 5 4.86 50.58 -2.14
C TYR A 5 5.64 49.42 -2.74
N PHE A 6 6.75 49.00 -2.12
CA PHE A 6 7.51 47.85 -2.61
C PHE A 6 6.74 46.53 -2.47
N PHE A 7 6.03 46.33 -1.35
CA PHE A 7 5.20 45.13 -1.14
C PHE A 7 3.96 45.11 -2.03
N VAL A 8 3.27 46.24 -2.21
CA VAL A 8 2.10 46.33 -3.11
C VAL A 8 2.52 46.12 -4.56
N PHE A 9 3.65 46.69 -4.99
CA PHE A 9 4.16 46.51 -6.35
C PHE A 9 4.66 45.08 -6.60
N TYR A 10 5.28 44.43 -5.61
CA TYR A 10 5.71 43.03 -5.71
C TYR A 10 4.51 42.07 -5.78
N PHE A 11 3.47 42.30 -4.96
CA PHE A 11 2.23 41.51 -5.00
C PHE A 11 1.49 41.70 -6.33
N PHE A 12 1.48 42.92 -6.89
CA PHE A 12 0.85 43.19 -8.18
C PHE A 12 1.62 42.56 -9.36
N ILE A 13 2.96 42.59 -9.35
CA ILE A 13 3.78 41.93 -10.39
C ILE A 13 3.68 40.41 -10.31
N PHE A 14 3.63 39.83 -9.11
CA PHE A 14 3.50 38.37 -8.97
C PHE A 14 2.13 37.86 -9.45
N ASN A 15 1.06 38.64 -9.25
CA ASN A 15 -0.25 38.30 -9.80
C ASN A 15 -0.34 38.55 -11.32
N LEU A 16 0.42 39.50 -11.89
CA LEU A 16 0.45 39.74 -13.34
C LEU A 16 1.25 38.70 -14.15
N LEU A 17 2.04 37.85 -13.47
CA LEU A 17 2.82 36.78 -14.08
C LEU A 17 2.30 35.39 -13.72
N ALA A 18 1.09 35.29 -13.19
CA ALA A 18 0.45 34.00 -12.96
C ALA A 18 0.29 33.28 -14.30
N THR A 19 1.15 32.30 -14.55
CA THR A 19 0.95 31.38 -15.67
C THR A 19 -0.28 30.53 -15.32
N PRO A 20 -1.25 30.35 -16.24
CA PRO A 20 -2.35 29.41 -16.01
C PRO A 20 -1.76 28.07 -15.56
N LYS A 21 -2.47 27.35 -14.71
CA LYS A 21 -1.99 26.08 -14.18
C LYS A 21 -3.10 25.05 -14.25
N VAL A 22 -2.89 24.01 -15.02
CA VAL A 22 -3.74 22.82 -14.94
C VAL A 22 -3.34 22.07 -13.65
N SER A 23 -4.29 21.84 -12.75
CA SER A 23 -4.06 21.11 -11.52
C SER A 23 -5.14 20.06 -11.31
N ILE A 24 -4.73 18.82 -11.06
CA ILE A 24 -5.65 17.70 -10.87
C ILE A 24 -6.05 17.63 -9.40
N TYR A 25 -7.35 17.58 -9.14
CA TYR A 25 -7.91 17.35 -7.81
C TYR A 25 -9.07 16.37 -7.92
N ASP A 26 -9.20 15.46 -6.94
CA ASP A 26 -10.38 14.65 -6.74
C ASP A 26 -11.37 15.46 -5.89
N PRO A 27 -12.49 15.96 -6.48
CA PRO A 27 -13.42 16.85 -5.80
C PRO A 27 -14.11 16.22 -4.59
N ASP A 28 -14.17 14.88 -4.50
CA ASP A 28 -14.96 14.15 -3.50
C ASP A 28 -14.14 13.71 -2.28
N THR A 29 -12.83 14.00 -2.25
CA THR A 29 -11.99 13.67 -1.09
C THR A 29 -11.98 14.80 -0.07
N ASP A 30 -12.77 14.64 0.99
CA ASP A 30 -12.88 15.56 2.14
C ASP A 30 -11.69 15.50 3.12
N ASP A 31 -10.59 14.79 2.76
CA ASP A 31 -9.52 14.42 3.68
C ASP A 31 -8.11 14.83 3.19
N GLU A 32 -7.19 15.04 4.14
CA GLU A 32 -5.78 15.45 3.95
C GLU A 32 -4.94 14.55 3.00
N LYS A 33 -5.50 13.44 2.52
CA LYS A 33 -4.88 12.55 1.53
C LYS A 33 -5.59 12.70 0.19
N LYS A 34 -5.13 13.69 -0.58
CA LYS A 34 -5.54 13.93 -1.97
C LYS A 34 -4.99 12.82 -2.89
N GLU A 35 -5.50 11.60 -2.75
CA GLU A 35 -5.25 10.55 -3.72
C GLU A 35 -6.06 10.89 -4.98
N GLN A 36 -5.36 11.12 -6.09
CA GLN A 36 -6.01 11.34 -7.37
C GLN A 36 -6.66 10.03 -7.80
N ARG A 37 -7.95 10.08 -8.15
CA ARG A 37 -8.67 8.94 -8.70
C ARG A 37 -8.88 9.18 -10.19
N VAL A 38 -8.49 8.19 -10.99
CA VAL A 38 -8.88 8.12 -12.40
C VAL A 38 -9.88 6.99 -12.50
N TYR A 39 -10.98 7.25 -13.16
CA TYR A 39 -11.95 6.21 -13.46
C TYR A 39 -11.65 5.67 -14.86
N THR A 40 -11.99 4.42 -15.11
CA THR A 40 -12.05 3.86 -16.46
C THR A 40 -13.39 3.21 -16.56
N SER A 41 -14.13 3.48 -17.62
CA SER A 41 -15.43 2.86 -17.82
C SER A 41 -15.49 2.20 -19.17
N VAL A 42 -15.94 0.97 -19.20
CA VAL A 42 -16.44 0.40 -20.44
C VAL A 42 -17.87 0.85 -20.59
N SER A 43 -18.14 1.60 -21.65
CA SER A 43 -19.51 1.82 -22.09
C SER A 43 -19.92 0.57 -22.85
N ASP A 44 -21.04 -0.02 -22.46
CA ASP A 44 -21.79 -0.85 -23.41
C ASP A 44 -22.48 0.05 -24.45
N ASN A 45 -23.15 -0.56 -25.43
CA ASN A 45 -23.91 0.19 -26.44
C ASN A 45 -25.08 1.00 -25.84
N ASP A 46 -25.42 0.80 -24.56
CA ASP A 46 -26.53 1.46 -23.88
C ASP A 46 -26.07 2.72 -23.09
N GLY A 47 -24.76 2.99 -23.04
CA GLY A 47 -24.19 4.21 -22.44
C GLY A 47 -24.00 4.15 -20.93
N ASP A 48 -24.13 2.96 -20.32
CA ASP A 48 -23.89 2.80 -18.89
C ASP A 48 -22.39 2.65 -18.62
N HIS A 49 -21.82 3.65 -17.96
CA HIS A 49 -20.41 3.70 -17.58
C HIS A 49 -20.20 3.05 -16.21
N GLN A 50 -19.65 1.84 -16.15
CA GLN A 50 -19.22 1.26 -14.87
C GLN A 50 -17.76 1.59 -14.59
N ALA A 51 -17.53 2.33 -13.51
CA ALA A 51 -16.23 2.94 -13.21
C ALA A 51 -15.29 1.96 -12.48
N LEU A 52 -14.28 1.45 -13.19
CA LEU A 52 -13.09 0.88 -12.60
C LEU A 52 -12.21 2.01 -12.04
N THR A 53 -11.94 1.98 -10.74
CA THR A 53 -10.99 2.92 -10.12
C THR A 53 -9.56 2.52 -10.43
N VAL A 54 -8.86 3.37 -11.15
CA VAL A 54 -7.47 3.19 -11.55
C VAL A 54 -6.53 3.89 -10.57
N ILE A 55 -5.40 3.24 -10.29
CA ILE A 55 -4.36 3.77 -9.43
C ILE A 55 -3.58 4.84 -10.18
N VAL A 56 -3.48 6.00 -9.54
CA VAL A 56 -2.68 7.13 -10.01
C VAL A 56 -1.39 7.19 -9.18
N SER A 57 -0.24 7.26 -9.85
CA SER A 57 1.02 7.48 -9.14
C SER A 57 1.10 8.92 -8.61
N SER A 58 1.77 9.12 -7.45
CA SER A 58 1.82 10.40 -6.72
C SER A 58 2.64 11.52 -7.39
N SER A 59 2.98 11.38 -8.66
CA SER A 59 3.73 12.39 -9.40
C SER A 59 2.82 13.58 -9.74
N ALA A 60 3.39 14.79 -9.75
CA ALA A 60 2.65 16.00 -10.10
C ALA A 60 2.44 16.17 -11.62
N GLY A 61 2.99 15.28 -12.45
CA GLY A 61 2.95 15.39 -13.91
C GLY A 61 3.63 16.64 -14.46
N SER A 62 4.62 17.18 -13.77
CA SER A 62 5.25 18.47 -14.12
C SER A 62 6.24 18.37 -15.29
N SER A 63 6.61 17.16 -15.72
CA SER A 63 7.48 16.96 -16.89
C SER A 63 7.22 15.60 -17.56
N SER A 64 7.63 15.46 -18.82
CA SER A 64 7.54 14.19 -19.56
C SER A 64 8.38 13.06 -18.94
N SER A 65 9.39 13.39 -18.14
CA SER A 65 10.21 12.43 -17.38
C SER A 65 9.59 12.04 -16.04
N ALA A 66 8.61 12.80 -15.55
CA ALA A 66 7.86 12.56 -14.32
C ALA A 66 6.35 12.79 -14.57
N PRO A 67 5.72 12.00 -15.48
CA PRO A 67 4.29 12.09 -15.74
C PRO A 67 3.47 11.51 -14.60
N VAL A 68 2.21 11.90 -14.50
CA VAL A 68 1.19 11.18 -13.72
C VAL A 68 1.00 9.81 -14.38
N GLU A 69 1.28 8.71 -13.68
CA GLU A 69 1.08 7.38 -14.25
C GLU A 69 -0.28 6.82 -13.87
N VAL A 70 -1.02 6.33 -14.86
CA VAL A 70 -2.37 5.76 -14.72
C VAL A 70 -2.31 4.32 -15.22
N PHE A 71 -2.64 3.35 -14.39
CA PHE A 71 -2.48 1.91 -14.70
C PHE A 71 -3.81 1.23 -15.02
N ILE A 72 -4.09 1.06 -16.30
CA ILE A 72 -5.37 0.57 -16.81
C ILE A 72 -5.22 -0.91 -17.18
N PRO A 73 -5.93 -1.82 -16.51
CA PRO A 73 -6.02 -3.17 -17.01
C PRO A 73 -6.97 -3.23 -18.20
N ILE A 74 -6.65 -4.11 -19.14
CA ILE A 74 -7.38 -4.26 -20.40
C ILE A 74 -7.64 -5.75 -20.64
N ASN A 75 -8.71 -6.05 -21.35
CA ASN A 75 -9.03 -7.41 -21.76
C ASN A 75 -8.53 -7.65 -23.21
N GLU A 76 -7.89 -8.80 -23.44
CA GLU A 76 -7.60 -9.30 -24.79
C GLU A 76 -8.66 -10.36 -25.12
N HIS A 77 -9.65 -9.99 -25.94
CA HIS A 77 -10.80 -10.83 -26.33
C HIS A 77 -10.46 -12.05 -27.19
N SER A 78 -9.23 -12.57 -27.13
CA SER A 78 -9.01 -13.93 -27.61
C SER A 78 -9.74 -14.87 -26.65
N ALA A 79 -10.84 -15.47 -27.12
CA ALA A 79 -11.67 -16.45 -26.41
C ALA A 79 -10.91 -17.65 -25.79
N ASP A 80 -9.59 -17.73 -25.98
CA ASP A 80 -8.69 -18.76 -25.48
C ASP A 80 -8.00 -18.41 -24.14
N TYR A 81 -8.05 -17.16 -23.67
CA TYR A 81 -7.40 -16.73 -22.42
C TYR A 81 -8.44 -16.21 -21.43
N GLY A 82 -8.81 -17.05 -20.45
CA GLY A 82 -9.71 -16.70 -19.34
C GLY A 82 -9.08 -15.76 -18.31
N ASP A 83 -8.50 -14.66 -18.77
CA ASP A 83 -7.77 -13.69 -17.94
C ASP A 83 -8.70 -12.63 -17.32
N GLU A 84 -9.94 -12.55 -17.81
CA GLU A 84 -11.09 -11.77 -17.28
C GLU A 84 -11.50 -12.17 -15.85
N ASP A 85 -10.87 -13.19 -15.28
CA ASP A 85 -11.20 -13.80 -14.01
C ASP A 85 -10.25 -13.38 -12.87
N ARG A 86 -9.30 -12.47 -13.14
CA ARG A 86 -8.19 -12.18 -12.23
C ARG A 86 -7.93 -10.72 -11.88
N ALA A 87 -8.76 -9.75 -12.23
CA ALA A 87 -8.69 -8.44 -11.59
C ALA A 87 -9.20 -8.50 -10.12
N ASP A 88 -8.79 -7.58 -9.25
CA ASP A 88 -9.37 -7.43 -7.91
C ASP A 88 -10.78 -6.84 -8.07
N TYR A 89 -11.76 -7.71 -8.33
CA TYR A 89 -13.16 -7.36 -8.59
C TYR A 89 -13.94 -6.91 -7.36
N THR A 90 -13.31 -6.71 -6.19
CA THR A 90 -14.04 -6.11 -5.06
C THR A 90 -14.53 -4.68 -5.33
N ALA A 91 -14.04 -4.04 -6.40
CA ALA A 91 -14.60 -2.81 -6.96
C ALA A 91 -15.51 -3.00 -8.18
N LEU A 92 -15.64 -4.22 -8.73
CA LEU A 92 -16.30 -4.51 -10.00
C LEU A 92 -17.30 -5.65 -9.81
N SER A 93 -18.59 -5.35 -9.88
CA SER A 93 -19.64 -6.35 -9.72
C SER A 93 -19.66 -7.42 -10.84
N GLN A 94 -18.99 -7.21 -11.98
CA GLN A 94 -19.00 -8.15 -13.11
C GLN A 94 -17.67 -8.16 -13.92
N PRO A 95 -17.12 -9.34 -14.26
CA PRO A 95 -15.85 -9.50 -14.99
C PRO A 95 -15.90 -9.09 -16.48
N GLU A 96 -17.09 -9.01 -17.09
CA GLU A 96 -17.31 -8.61 -18.50
C GLU A 96 -16.94 -7.13 -18.81
N GLN A 97 -16.38 -6.40 -17.85
CA GLN A 97 -16.36 -4.92 -17.83
C GLN A 97 -14.96 -4.31 -17.92
N MET A 98 -13.93 -5.07 -18.32
CA MET A 98 -12.60 -4.50 -18.56
C MET A 98 -12.52 -3.90 -19.97
N PRO A 99 -11.89 -2.71 -20.17
CA PRO A 99 -11.78 -2.10 -21.48
C PRO A 99 -11.12 -3.03 -22.49
N ASN A 100 -11.77 -3.16 -23.63
CA ASN A 100 -11.33 -4.03 -24.71
C ASN A 100 -11.13 -3.20 -25.99
N PHE A 101 -9.93 -3.33 -26.58
CA PHE A 101 -9.58 -2.64 -27.82
C PHE A 101 -10.42 -3.07 -29.02
N SER A 102 -11.00 -4.28 -29.01
CA SER A 102 -11.76 -4.81 -30.15
C SER A 102 -13.24 -4.42 -30.16
N THR A 103 -13.80 -3.98 -29.04
CA THR A 103 -15.24 -3.67 -28.91
C THR A 103 -15.52 -2.21 -28.59
N GLY A 104 -14.53 -1.32 -28.72
CA GLY A 104 -14.71 0.10 -28.43
C GLY A 104 -14.66 0.44 -26.94
N GLY A 105 -13.74 -0.17 -26.18
CA GLY A 105 -13.50 0.24 -24.79
C GLY A 105 -13.16 1.72 -24.69
N HIS A 106 -13.68 2.39 -23.66
CA HIS A 106 -13.38 3.79 -23.37
C HIS A 106 -12.58 3.93 -22.07
N VAL A 107 -11.84 5.03 -21.96
CA VAL A 107 -11.21 5.48 -20.72
C VAL A 107 -11.83 6.81 -20.37
N HIS A 108 -12.46 6.90 -19.20
CA HIS A 108 -13.19 8.09 -18.76
C HIS A 108 -12.42 8.83 -17.67
N LEU A 109 -11.81 9.95 -18.03
CA LEU A 109 -11.00 10.74 -17.12
C LEU A 109 -11.74 12.02 -16.72
N THR A 110 -11.99 12.19 -15.43
CA THR A 110 -12.46 13.47 -14.88
C THR A 110 -11.26 14.32 -14.43
N LEU A 111 -11.11 15.51 -15.02
CA LEU A 111 -10.09 16.50 -14.66
C LEU A 111 -10.76 17.78 -14.17
N THR A 112 -10.31 18.27 -13.01
CA THR A 112 -10.58 19.67 -12.64
C THR A 112 -9.55 20.56 -13.33
N VAL A 113 -10.00 21.62 -14.00
CA VAL A 113 -9.11 22.57 -14.69
C VAL A 113 -9.34 23.97 -14.14
N LEU A 114 -8.22 24.62 -13.77
CA LEU A 114 -8.18 25.98 -13.23
C LEU A 114 -7.60 26.93 -14.27
N ASN A 115 -8.38 27.94 -14.68
CA ASN A 115 -7.92 29.00 -15.57
C ASN A 115 -7.69 30.31 -14.81
N ASP A 116 -6.43 30.56 -14.46
CA ASP A 116 -6.00 31.81 -13.82
C ASP A 116 -5.41 32.82 -14.82
N ALA A 117 -5.52 32.58 -16.13
CA ALA A 117 -4.87 33.43 -17.13
C ALA A 117 -5.52 34.81 -17.29
N GLY A 118 -6.73 35.02 -16.79
CA GLY A 118 -7.53 36.24 -17.03
C GLY A 118 -7.85 36.48 -18.51
N ALA A 119 -7.73 35.46 -19.34
CA ALA A 119 -8.25 35.40 -20.70
C ALA A 119 -8.78 33.99 -21.01
N ASP A 120 -9.72 33.91 -21.93
CA ASP A 120 -10.34 32.66 -22.37
C ASP A 120 -9.28 31.69 -22.88
N ARG A 121 -9.37 30.43 -22.43
CA ARG A 121 -8.47 29.37 -22.84
C ARG A 121 -9.24 28.15 -23.33
N TYR A 122 -8.58 27.42 -24.22
CA TYR A 122 -9.05 26.13 -24.72
C TYR A 122 -8.33 25.02 -24.00
N PHE A 123 -9.08 24.12 -23.37
CA PHE A 123 -8.52 22.90 -22.83
C PHE A 123 -8.24 21.91 -23.97
N ARG A 124 -7.06 21.30 -23.94
CA ARG A 124 -6.53 20.47 -25.03
C ARG A 124 -5.82 19.26 -24.46
N ALA A 125 -6.04 18.11 -25.09
CA ALA A 125 -5.21 16.92 -24.93
C ALA A 125 -4.29 16.78 -26.15
N LEU A 126 -2.98 16.66 -25.90
CA LEU A 126 -2.00 16.37 -26.94
C LEU A 126 -1.44 14.97 -26.73
N VAL A 127 -1.50 14.11 -27.74
CA VAL A 127 -0.96 12.75 -27.67
C VAL A 127 0.44 12.73 -28.28
N LYS A 128 1.37 12.07 -27.58
CA LYS A 128 2.74 11.92 -28.10
C LYS A 128 2.78 10.90 -29.24
N ASN A 129 3.26 11.33 -30.41
CA ASN A 129 3.56 10.50 -31.57
C ASN A 129 5.07 10.59 -31.87
N ASP A 130 5.81 9.49 -31.70
CA ASP A 130 7.26 9.38 -31.80
C ASP A 130 8.02 10.47 -31.00
N THR A 131 8.24 11.63 -31.62
CA THR A 131 8.94 12.79 -31.08
C THR A 131 8.08 14.05 -30.93
N ASN A 132 6.85 14.08 -31.43
CA ASN A 132 5.98 15.26 -31.42
C ASN A 132 4.71 15.03 -30.60
N TYR A 133 4.04 16.12 -30.22
CA TYR A 133 2.73 16.06 -29.56
C TYR A 133 1.69 16.62 -30.51
N VAL A 134 0.78 15.75 -30.95
CA VAL A 134 -0.27 16.12 -31.89
C VAL A 134 -1.57 16.38 -31.13
N PRO A 135 -2.36 17.40 -31.53
CA PRO A 135 -3.70 17.58 -30.99
C PRO A 135 -4.53 16.31 -31.17
N PHE A 136 -5.23 15.90 -30.11
CA PHE A 136 -6.14 14.77 -30.12
C PHE A 136 -7.57 15.29 -30.01
N GLU A 137 -8.41 14.95 -30.99
CA GLU A 137 -9.84 15.25 -30.94
C GLU A 137 -10.50 14.33 -29.90
N LEU A 138 -11.05 14.94 -28.85
CA LEU A 138 -11.78 14.24 -27.81
C LEU A 138 -13.20 13.91 -28.30
N HIS A 139 -13.67 12.69 -28.05
CA HIS A 139 -14.93 12.17 -28.61
C HIS A 139 -16.16 12.90 -28.04
N SER A 140 -16.13 13.26 -26.75
CA SER A 140 -17.11 14.13 -26.10
C SER A 140 -16.63 15.58 -26.14
N HIS A 141 -17.54 16.52 -26.46
CA HIS A 141 -17.27 17.96 -26.64
C HIS A 141 -16.53 18.58 -25.44
N VAL A 142 -15.20 18.61 -25.53
CA VAL A 142 -14.32 19.32 -24.59
C VAL A 142 -13.63 20.52 -25.27
N ASP A 143 -14.18 21.02 -26.37
CA ASP A 143 -13.91 22.39 -26.82
C ASP A 143 -14.66 23.42 -25.95
N ALA A 144 -14.62 23.25 -24.62
CA ALA A 144 -15.25 24.21 -23.73
C ALA A 144 -14.26 25.33 -23.45
N THR A 145 -14.56 26.52 -23.97
CA THR A 145 -13.90 27.76 -23.59
C THR A 145 -14.07 27.97 -22.09
N ILE A 146 -12.97 28.01 -21.34
CA ILE A 146 -13.01 28.38 -19.92
C ILE A 146 -13.06 29.90 -19.83
N ASP A 147 -14.22 30.42 -19.50
CA ASP A 147 -14.42 31.86 -19.21
C ASP A 147 -13.61 32.24 -17.96
N ASN A 148 -13.18 33.50 -17.92
CA ASN A 148 -12.35 34.06 -16.86
C ASN A 148 -13.06 34.14 -15.51
N ASP A 149 -14.39 34.11 -15.52
CA ASP A 149 -15.22 34.16 -14.32
C ASP A 149 -15.42 32.77 -13.67
N GLU A 150 -15.08 31.68 -14.38
CA GLU A 150 -15.20 30.31 -13.88
C GLU A 150 -13.83 29.71 -13.56
N HIS A 151 -13.35 29.99 -12.33
CA HIS A 151 -12.03 29.53 -11.90
C HIS A 151 -11.91 28.00 -11.84
N ASN A 152 -12.98 27.24 -11.56
CA ASN A 152 -12.89 25.78 -11.52
C ASN A 152 -13.99 25.15 -12.38
N ARG A 153 -13.58 24.44 -13.43
CA ARG A 153 -14.48 23.58 -14.21
C ARG A 153 -14.05 22.12 -14.12
N LEU A 154 -15.03 21.24 -13.99
CA LEU A 154 -14.87 19.80 -14.12
C LEU A 154 -15.01 19.43 -15.60
N TYR A 155 -14.07 18.65 -16.09
CA TYR A 155 -14.04 18.13 -17.44
C TYR A 155 -14.05 16.62 -17.41
N ASP A 156 -15.06 16.04 -18.01
CA ASP A 156 -15.15 14.61 -18.25
C ASP A 156 -14.64 14.33 -19.65
N ILE A 157 -13.67 13.42 -19.75
CA ILE A 157 -12.89 13.20 -20.97
C ILE A 157 -12.93 11.72 -21.31
N ASP A 158 -13.50 11.40 -22.47
CA ASP A 158 -13.57 10.03 -22.97
C ASP A 158 -12.51 9.79 -24.06
N PHE A 159 -11.62 8.83 -23.82
CA PHE A 159 -10.71 8.31 -24.82
C PHE A 159 -11.29 7.03 -25.41
N SER A 160 -11.56 7.00 -26.73
CA SER A 160 -11.81 5.74 -27.43
C SER A 160 -10.50 4.96 -27.57
N LEU A 161 -10.53 3.67 -27.28
CA LEU A 161 -9.42 2.75 -27.53
C LEU A 161 -9.49 2.11 -28.92
N ASP A 162 -10.61 2.26 -29.65
CA ASP A 162 -10.86 1.56 -30.91
C ASP A 162 -9.99 2.07 -32.07
N SER A 163 -9.14 1.22 -32.63
CA SER A 163 -8.41 1.52 -33.88
C SER A 163 -9.30 1.87 -35.10
N GLY A 164 -10.62 1.72 -35.04
CA GLY A 164 -11.56 2.18 -36.07
C GLY A 164 -11.90 3.68 -36.03
N ASP A 165 -11.75 4.32 -34.87
CA ASP A 165 -12.22 5.70 -34.65
C ASP A 165 -11.13 6.73 -34.92
N ALA A 166 -11.47 7.80 -35.65
CA ALA A 166 -10.55 8.92 -35.90
C ALA A 166 -10.03 9.58 -34.60
N GLY A 167 -10.79 9.45 -33.50
CA GLY A 167 -10.47 9.94 -32.16
C GLY A 167 -9.97 8.85 -31.21
N ALA A 168 -9.33 7.79 -31.71
CA ALA A 168 -8.75 6.77 -30.83
C ALA A 168 -7.28 7.00 -30.54
N ILE A 169 -6.91 6.86 -29.27
CA ILE A 169 -5.52 7.02 -28.81
C ILE A 169 -4.56 6.04 -29.50
N CYS A 170 -5.13 4.98 -30.06
CA CYS A 170 -4.45 3.91 -30.75
C CYS A 170 -4.19 4.15 -32.24
N ASN A 171 -4.94 5.04 -32.88
CA ASN A 171 -4.73 5.37 -34.29
C ASN A 171 -3.55 6.33 -34.52
N ILE A 172 -3.22 7.13 -33.50
CA ILE A 172 -2.13 8.09 -33.57
C ILE A 172 -0.75 7.42 -33.52
N SER A 173 -0.68 6.16 -33.07
CA SER A 173 0.56 5.39 -33.13
C SER A 173 0.24 3.89 -33.24
N PRO A 174 0.70 3.20 -34.30
CA PRO A 174 0.22 1.88 -34.77
C PRO A 174 0.56 0.69 -33.86
N GLN A 175 0.88 0.94 -32.59
CA GLN A 175 1.40 -0.06 -31.67
C GLN A 175 0.42 -0.48 -30.58
N CYS A 176 -0.88 -0.15 -30.62
CA CYS A 176 -1.85 -0.63 -29.61
C CYS A 176 -2.16 -2.14 -29.65
N GLU A 177 -1.26 -2.98 -30.17
CA GLU A 177 -1.38 -4.43 -30.04
C GLU A 177 -0.77 -4.88 -28.71
N VAL A 178 -1.54 -4.80 -27.62
CA VAL A 178 -1.11 -5.38 -26.35
C VAL A 178 -1.31 -6.89 -26.42
N ARG A 179 -0.38 -7.61 -27.06
CA ARG A 179 -0.32 -9.07 -26.95
C ARG A 179 0.63 -9.43 -25.82
N ASN A 180 0.11 -9.96 -24.72
CA ASN A 180 0.89 -10.43 -23.58
C ASN A 180 1.96 -9.41 -23.10
N GLY A 181 1.56 -8.17 -22.81
CA GLY A 181 2.53 -7.15 -22.45
C GLY A 181 1.96 -5.93 -21.76
N THR A 182 2.85 -4.97 -21.53
CA THR A 182 2.50 -3.63 -21.07
C THR A 182 2.77 -2.65 -22.20
N GLN A 183 1.84 -1.73 -22.41
CA GLN A 183 2.02 -0.58 -23.28
C GLN A 183 1.76 0.72 -22.53
N TYR A 184 2.14 1.83 -23.15
CA TYR A 184 1.80 3.13 -22.60
C TYR A 184 1.58 4.19 -23.68
N LYS A 185 0.79 5.20 -23.34
CA LYS A 185 0.56 6.41 -24.14
C LYS A 185 0.77 7.63 -23.26
N ASP A 186 1.59 8.56 -23.75
CA ASP A 186 1.83 9.83 -23.10
C ASP A 186 0.84 10.86 -23.65
N VAL A 187 0.06 11.46 -22.75
CA VAL A 187 -0.90 12.52 -23.07
C VAL A 187 -0.53 13.76 -22.26
N TYR A 188 -0.53 14.91 -22.91
CA TYR A 188 -0.22 16.18 -22.28
C TYR A 188 -1.45 17.08 -22.35
N PHE A 189 -2.00 17.41 -21.18
CA PHE A 189 -3.17 18.28 -21.07
C PHE A 189 -2.74 19.71 -20.86
N VAL A 190 -3.27 20.65 -21.64
CA VAL A 190 -2.83 22.05 -21.63
C VAL A 190 -3.97 23.02 -21.89
N LEU A 191 -3.80 24.24 -21.40
CA LEU A 191 -4.63 25.40 -21.74
C LEU A 191 -3.97 26.20 -22.87
N ALA A 192 -4.54 26.14 -24.07
CA ALA A 192 -4.07 26.82 -25.27
C ALA A 192 -4.83 28.13 -25.53
N SER A 193 -4.22 29.05 -26.28
CA SER A 193 -4.86 30.29 -26.74
C SER A 193 -5.71 30.13 -27.99
N SER A 194 -5.55 29.03 -28.75
CA SER A 194 -6.31 28.75 -29.96
C SER A 194 -6.48 27.25 -30.18
N LEU A 195 -7.49 26.87 -30.97
CA LEU A 195 -7.85 25.48 -31.25
C LEU A 195 -6.80 24.74 -32.11
N ASP A 196 -6.15 25.45 -33.05
CA ASP A 196 -5.33 24.89 -34.13
C ASP A 196 -3.81 24.86 -33.85
N THR A 197 -3.38 25.00 -32.59
CA THR A 197 -1.95 25.07 -32.28
C THR A 197 -1.33 23.67 -32.18
N GLU A 198 -0.48 23.33 -33.14
CA GLU A 198 0.44 22.20 -33.02
C GLU A 198 1.66 22.57 -32.17
N TYR A 199 2.18 21.60 -31.40
CA TYR A 199 3.36 21.80 -30.57
C TYR A 199 4.43 20.75 -30.87
N SER A 200 5.66 21.20 -31.15
CA SER A 200 6.81 20.30 -31.11
C SER A 200 7.08 19.88 -29.66
N ALA A 201 7.65 18.69 -29.42
CA ALA A 201 7.95 18.26 -28.05
C ALA A 201 8.92 19.19 -27.30
N SER A 202 9.71 19.99 -28.02
CA SER A 202 10.61 21.02 -27.46
C SER A 202 9.90 22.32 -27.09
N GLU A 203 8.67 22.53 -27.55
CA GLU A 203 7.94 23.81 -27.44
C GLU A 203 6.62 23.65 -26.68
N LEU A 204 6.48 22.59 -25.89
CA LEU A 204 5.31 22.42 -25.05
C LEU A 204 5.22 23.56 -24.03
N PRO A 205 4.03 24.15 -23.84
CA PRO A 205 3.83 25.16 -22.83
C PRO A 205 4.23 24.67 -21.42
N ALA A 206 4.54 25.58 -20.51
CA ALA A 206 4.92 25.20 -19.14
C ALA A 206 3.71 24.93 -18.22
N ASN A 207 2.49 25.20 -18.69
CA ASN A 207 1.25 25.20 -17.90
C ASN A 207 0.42 23.91 -17.94
N GLY A 208 0.86 22.91 -18.70
CA GLY A 208 0.14 21.64 -18.81
C GLY A 208 0.66 20.56 -17.87
N VAL A 209 -0.03 19.42 -17.91
CA VAL A 209 0.26 18.25 -17.07
C VAL A 209 0.46 17.03 -17.96
N TYR A 210 1.55 16.30 -17.71
CA TYR A 210 1.88 15.07 -18.39
C TYR A 210 1.22 13.88 -17.71
N PHE A 211 0.50 13.08 -18.48
CA PHE A 211 -0.03 11.78 -18.09
C PHE A 211 0.64 10.68 -18.91
N ARG A 212 0.81 9.52 -18.29
CA ARG A 212 1.23 8.28 -18.91
C ARG A 212 0.20 7.21 -18.57
N PHE A 213 -0.68 6.94 -19.52
CA PHE A 213 -1.62 5.84 -19.44
C PHE A 213 -0.87 4.56 -19.77
N ARG A 214 -0.78 3.64 -18.82
CA ARG A 214 -0.18 2.33 -18.98
C ARG A 214 -1.29 1.32 -19.11
N PHE A 215 -1.25 0.52 -20.15
CA PHE A 215 -2.21 -0.53 -20.43
C PHE A 215 -1.53 -1.88 -20.25
N SER A 216 -2.19 -2.84 -19.61
CA SER A 216 -1.67 -4.20 -19.49
C SER A 216 -2.79 -5.22 -19.50
N ASN A 217 -2.62 -6.29 -20.26
CA ASN A 217 -3.35 -7.55 -20.14
C ASN A 217 -2.47 -8.65 -19.54
N GLN A 218 -1.21 -8.35 -19.25
CA GLN A 218 -0.27 -9.34 -18.78
C GLN A 218 -0.51 -9.66 -17.30
N LEU A 219 -0.95 -10.89 -17.04
CA LEU A 219 -1.01 -11.43 -15.68
C LEU A 219 0.38 -11.85 -15.19
N ASN A 220 0.72 -11.44 -13.98
CA ASN A 220 1.94 -11.93 -13.34
C ASN A 220 1.66 -13.28 -12.67
N ALA A 221 2.35 -14.34 -13.09
CA ALA A 221 2.20 -15.69 -12.55
C ALA A 221 2.84 -15.87 -11.15
N ALA A 222 2.92 -14.80 -10.37
CA ALA A 222 3.59 -14.76 -9.08
C ALA A 222 2.68 -15.27 -7.95
N THR A 223 2.84 -16.54 -7.55
CA THR A 223 2.15 -17.09 -6.36
C THR A 223 2.85 -16.66 -5.07
N VAL A 224 2.08 -16.10 -4.13
CA VAL A 224 2.50 -15.92 -2.73
C VAL A 224 2.27 -17.21 -1.94
N THR A 225 3.15 -17.53 -0.99
CA THR A 225 3.01 -18.71 -0.12
C THR A 225 2.80 -18.30 1.32
N LEU A 226 1.78 -18.87 1.97
CA LEU A 226 1.62 -18.79 3.42
C LEU A 226 2.57 -19.78 4.07
N THR A 227 3.65 -19.26 4.65
CA THR A 227 4.72 -20.07 5.26
C THR A 227 4.32 -20.57 6.64
N ASP A 228 3.66 -19.73 7.44
CA ASP A 228 3.25 -20.07 8.80
C ASP A 228 1.96 -19.34 9.21
N LEU A 229 1.22 -19.93 10.14
CA LEU A 229 0.01 -19.36 10.71
C LEU A 229 0.01 -19.65 12.21
N GLN A 230 0.33 -18.64 13.01
CA GLN A 230 0.53 -18.77 14.45
C GLN A 230 -0.71 -18.30 15.20
N ALA A 231 -1.22 -19.15 16.09
CA ALA A 231 -2.36 -18.85 16.94
C ALA A 231 -1.97 -18.12 18.22
N TYR A 232 -2.79 -17.15 18.58
CA TYR A 232 -2.75 -16.40 19.83
C TYR A 232 -4.19 -16.13 20.30
N ASP A 233 -4.32 -15.45 21.43
CA ASP A 233 -5.62 -15.03 21.97
C ASP A 233 -6.33 -14.00 21.09
N GLU A 234 -7.49 -14.40 20.56
CA GLU A 234 -8.36 -13.61 19.68
C GLU A 234 -7.67 -13.07 18.42
N GLN A 235 -6.50 -13.62 18.07
CA GLN A 235 -5.70 -13.12 16.97
C GLN A 235 -4.86 -14.23 16.33
N LEU A 236 -4.59 -14.07 15.04
CA LEU A 236 -3.71 -14.93 14.27
C LEU A 236 -2.61 -14.10 13.63
N LYS A 237 -1.39 -14.66 13.57
CA LYS A 237 -0.26 -14.06 12.85
C LYS A 237 0.08 -14.91 11.64
N LEU A 238 -0.12 -14.34 10.47
CA LEU A 238 0.21 -14.95 9.20
C LEU A 238 1.62 -14.55 8.83
N ILE A 239 2.45 -15.52 8.50
CA ILE A 239 3.77 -15.28 7.94
C ILE A 239 3.73 -15.74 6.49
N TYR A 240 4.22 -14.91 5.59
CA TYR A 240 4.15 -15.17 4.16
C TYR A 240 5.42 -14.74 3.45
N SER A 241 5.65 -15.35 2.29
CA SER A 241 6.74 -15.04 1.39
C SER A 241 6.32 -15.35 -0.04
N GLY A 242 6.75 -14.53 -0.99
CA GLY A 242 6.48 -14.71 -2.41
C GLY A 242 7.59 -14.09 -3.26
N PRO A 243 7.53 -14.30 -4.58
CA PRO A 243 8.49 -13.74 -5.52
C PRO A 243 8.30 -12.23 -5.67
N LEU A 244 9.24 -11.58 -6.36
CA LEU A 244 9.11 -10.18 -6.76
C LEU A 244 7.98 -10.04 -7.79
N VAL A 245 7.08 -9.09 -7.54
CA VAL A 245 5.98 -8.74 -8.44
C VAL A 245 6.31 -7.43 -9.13
N THR A 246 6.32 -7.43 -10.46
CA THR A 246 6.44 -6.20 -11.25
C THR A 246 5.22 -5.33 -11.01
N ASN A 247 5.42 -4.03 -10.77
CA ASN A 247 4.34 -3.10 -10.43
C ASN A 247 3.51 -3.54 -9.21
N PHE A 248 4.13 -4.10 -8.18
CA PHE A 248 3.41 -4.50 -6.98
C PHE A 248 2.70 -3.31 -6.31
N TYR A 249 1.42 -3.47 -5.98
CA TYR A 249 0.61 -2.42 -5.37
C TYR A 249 0.22 -2.73 -3.92
N LYS A 250 -0.47 -3.84 -3.69
CA LYS A 250 -0.97 -4.21 -2.36
C LYS A 250 -1.06 -5.72 -2.18
N THR A 251 -1.00 -6.16 -0.94
CA THR A 251 -1.33 -7.53 -0.55
C THR A 251 -2.73 -7.54 0.02
N PHE A 252 -3.57 -8.50 -0.35
CA PHE A 252 -4.88 -8.69 0.29
C PHE A 252 -4.92 -10.00 1.06
N LEU A 253 -5.76 -10.02 2.08
CA LEU A 253 -6.07 -11.17 2.90
C LEU A 253 -7.51 -11.60 2.64
N TYR A 254 -7.68 -12.87 2.28
CA TYR A 254 -8.96 -13.49 2.01
C TYR A 254 -9.28 -14.53 3.07
N ARG A 255 -10.53 -14.56 3.55
CA ARG A 255 -11.06 -15.55 4.48
C ARG A 255 -12.12 -16.39 3.79
N TYR A 256 -11.99 -17.71 3.88
CA TYR A 256 -13.00 -18.64 3.37
C TYR A 256 -14.08 -18.92 4.41
N ASP A 257 -15.31 -19.12 3.94
CA ASP A 257 -16.44 -19.53 4.79
C ASP A 257 -16.43 -21.03 5.08
N ASP A 258 -15.79 -21.83 4.22
CA ASP A 258 -15.68 -23.28 4.38
C ASP A 258 -14.23 -23.73 4.61
N THR A 259 -14.06 -24.61 5.58
CA THR A 259 -12.83 -25.36 5.86
C THR A 259 -12.42 -26.34 4.75
N SER A 260 -13.31 -26.67 3.81
CA SER A 260 -13.09 -27.69 2.78
C SER A 260 -12.48 -27.18 1.46
N SER A 261 -12.48 -25.86 1.22
CA SER A 261 -11.94 -25.28 -0.01
C SER A 261 -10.48 -24.88 0.19
N GLU A 262 -9.58 -25.85 -0.01
CA GLU A 262 -8.15 -25.59 -0.07
C GLU A 262 -7.83 -24.77 -1.33
N GLY A 263 -7.44 -23.51 -1.17
CA GLY A 263 -6.68 -22.82 -2.20
C GLY A 263 -5.41 -23.62 -2.46
N SER A 264 -5.34 -24.35 -3.58
CA SER A 264 -4.06 -24.79 -4.15
C SER A 264 -3.32 -23.51 -4.53
N GLY A 265 -2.00 -23.40 -4.28
CA GLY A 265 -1.18 -22.21 -4.61
C GLY A 265 -1.10 -21.84 -6.11
N THR A 266 -2.04 -22.34 -6.90
CA THR A 266 -2.23 -22.10 -8.32
C THR A 266 -3.68 -21.70 -8.63
N THR A 267 -4.55 -21.58 -7.62
CA THR A 267 -5.96 -21.24 -7.79
C THR A 267 -6.09 -19.80 -8.23
N GLN A 268 -6.82 -19.61 -9.32
CA GLN A 268 -7.17 -18.29 -9.82
C GLN A 268 -8.17 -17.65 -8.86
N PHE A 269 -8.13 -16.33 -8.69
CA PHE A 269 -9.03 -15.64 -7.76
C PHE A 269 -10.51 -15.92 -8.03
N SER A 270 -10.93 -15.99 -9.31
CA SER A 270 -12.29 -16.39 -9.70
C SER A 270 -12.74 -17.76 -9.23
N THR A 271 -11.80 -18.68 -8.97
CA THR A 271 -12.10 -20.07 -8.59
C THR A 271 -12.12 -20.28 -7.08
N ILE A 272 -11.89 -19.21 -6.31
CA ILE A 272 -11.86 -19.25 -4.85
C ILE A 272 -13.29 -19.42 -4.34
N GLY A 273 -13.48 -20.35 -3.41
CA GLY A 273 -14.79 -20.60 -2.78
C GLY A 273 -15.35 -19.37 -2.03
N ALA A 274 -16.60 -19.49 -1.59
CA ALA A 274 -17.29 -18.43 -0.84
C ALA A 274 -16.44 -17.92 0.33
N GLY A 275 -16.36 -16.59 0.45
CA GLY A 275 -15.53 -15.92 1.44
C GLY A 275 -15.52 -14.40 1.25
N GLU A 276 -14.61 -13.72 1.94
CA GLU A 276 -14.49 -12.26 1.89
C GLU A 276 -13.03 -11.78 1.95
N ILE A 277 -12.75 -10.63 1.32
CA ILE A 277 -11.52 -9.89 1.59
C ILE A 277 -11.64 -9.22 2.96
N VAL A 278 -10.75 -9.60 3.88
CA VAL A 278 -10.74 -9.10 5.26
C VAL A 278 -9.98 -7.79 5.37
N SER A 279 -8.87 -7.64 4.64
CA SER A 279 -8.00 -6.46 4.74
C SER A 279 -7.00 -6.35 3.60
N TYR A 280 -6.50 -5.13 3.39
CA TYR A 280 -5.39 -4.81 2.49
C TYR A 280 -4.16 -4.35 3.28
N HIS A 281 -2.98 -4.65 2.73
CA HIS A 281 -1.68 -4.32 3.30
C HIS A 281 -0.76 -3.74 2.20
N SER A 282 0.23 -2.96 2.61
CA SER A 282 1.23 -2.38 1.71
C SER A 282 1.97 -3.45 0.90
N ALA A 283 2.34 -3.14 -0.34
CA ALA A 283 3.18 -3.98 -1.21
C ALA A 283 4.47 -4.46 -0.51
N ASN A 284 4.44 -5.68 0.02
CA ASN A 284 5.58 -6.36 0.62
C ASN A 284 5.54 -7.83 0.21
N THR A 285 6.62 -8.34 -0.38
CA THR A 285 6.67 -9.71 -0.92
C THR A 285 6.86 -10.76 0.17
N SER A 286 7.24 -10.34 1.37
CA SER A 286 7.27 -11.16 2.57
C SER A 286 6.95 -10.30 3.78
N GLY A 287 6.42 -10.92 4.83
CA GLY A 287 6.06 -10.18 6.03
C GLY A 287 5.24 -10.99 7.01
N ALA A 288 4.71 -10.27 8.00
CA ALA A 288 3.76 -10.81 8.95
C ALA A 288 2.51 -9.92 9.03
N ILE A 289 1.34 -10.54 8.96
CA ILE A 289 0.04 -9.89 9.07
C ILE A 289 -0.63 -10.36 10.37
N PHE A 290 -1.12 -9.44 11.18
CA PHE A 290 -1.87 -9.74 12.40
C PHE A 290 -3.35 -9.52 12.15
N ILE A 291 -4.13 -10.59 12.28
CA ILE A 291 -5.59 -10.57 12.24
C ILE A 291 -6.07 -10.58 13.68
N ARG A 292 -6.93 -9.63 14.06
CA ARG A 292 -7.41 -9.45 15.44
C ARG A 292 -8.93 -9.57 15.50
N ASN A 293 -9.46 -9.59 16.72
CA ASN A 293 -10.89 -9.67 17.01
C ASN A 293 -11.52 -10.96 16.47
N LEU A 294 -10.77 -12.05 16.51
CA LEU A 294 -11.25 -13.38 16.15
C LEU A 294 -11.88 -14.05 17.36
N ILE A 295 -12.86 -14.92 17.11
CA ILE A 295 -13.49 -15.71 18.16
C ILE A 295 -12.57 -16.88 18.47
N ASN A 296 -12.13 -16.98 19.71
CA ASN A 296 -11.38 -18.14 20.17
C ASN A 296 -12.15 -19.44 19.89
N ASP A 297 -11.40 -20.52 19.72
CA ASP A 297 -11.97 -21.85 19.48
C ASP A 297 -12.73 -22.04 18.16
N THR A 298 -12.65 -21.07 17.25
CA THR A 298 -13.22 -21.14 15.91
C THR A 298 -12.12 -21.35 14.88
N ASP A 299 -12.30 -22.30 13.96
CA ASP A 299 -11.36 -22.53 12.87
C ASP A 299 -11.53 -21.44 11.81
N TYR A 300 -10.43 -20.77 11.47
CA TYR A 300 -10.40 -19.78 10.39
C TYR A 300 -9.46 -20.23 9.29
N ASN A 301 -9.95 -20.16 8.05
CA ASN A 301 -9.20 -20.51 6.87
C ASN A 301 -8.82 -19.24 6.10
N PHE A 302 -7.52 -18.99 5.93
CA PHE A 302 -7.02 -17.79 5.25
C PHE A 302 -6.15 -18.14 4.05
N ALA A 303 -6.22 -17.27 3.05
CA ALA A 303 -5.21 -17.16 2.00
C ALA A 303 -4.83 -15.69 1.74
N LEU A 304 -3.72 -15.50 1.06
CA LEU A 304 -3.20 -14.20 0.65
C LEU A 304 -3.08 -14.13 -0.86
N GLY A 305 -3.23 -12.95 -1.43
CA GLY A 305 -2.86 -12.69 -2.81
C GLY A 305 -2.13 -11.37 -2.96
N PHE A 306 -1.42 -11.24 -4.07
CA PHE A 306 -0.75 -10.00 -4.47
C PHE A 306 -1.56 -9.32 -5.56
N ILE A 307 -1.66 -8.00 -5.46
CA ILE A 307 -2.32 -7.16 -6.45
C ILE A 307 -1.28 -6.22 -7.02
N ASP A 308 -1.19 -6.18 -8.34
CA ASP A 308 -0.33 -5.24 -9.05
C ASP A 308 -1.02 -3.87 -9.26
N LYS A 309 -0.32 -2.90 -9.84
CA LYS A 309 -0.85 -1.57 -10.11
C LYS A 309 -1.92 -1.56 -11.21
N TYR A 310 -2.02 -2.61 -12.03
CA TYR A 310 -3.13 -2.78 -12.96
C TYR A 310 -4.36 -3.41 -12.28
N GLN A 311 -4.31 -3.62 -10.96
CA GLN A 311 -5.34 -4.33 -10.19
C GLN A 311 -5.47 -5.81 -10.56
N PHE A 312 -4.48 -6.42 -11.21
CA PHE A 312 -4.49 -7.86 -11.40
C PHE A 312 -4.10 -8.56 -10.09
N VAL A 313 -4.95 -9.48 -9.67
CA VAL A 313 -4.72 -10.45 -8.62
C VAL A 313 -3.88 -11.59 -9.16
N ASN A 314 -2.68 -11.72 -8.64
CA ASN A 314 -1.86 -12.89 -8.88
C ASN A 314 -2.46 -14.10 -8.15
N GLY A 315 -2.02 -15.32 -8.52
CA GLY A 315 -2.47 -16.55 -7.87
C GLY A 315 -2.47 -16.47 -6.35
N VAL A 316 -3.57 -16.92 -5.75
CA VAL A 316 -3.74 -16.88 -4.29
C VAL A 316 -2.92 -17.99 -3.64
N SER A 317 -2.46 -17.73 -2.43
CA SER A 317 -1.60 -18.64 -1.70
C SER A 317 -2.27 -19.98 -1.40
N ASN A 318 -1.45 -20.94 -0.99
CA ASN A 318 -1.97 -22.08 -0.25
C ASN A 318 -2.85 -21.60 0.93
N SER A 319 -3.94 -22.30 1.18
CA SER A 319 -4.75 -22.07 2.37
C SER A 319 -4.05 -22.57 3.63
N LYS A 320 -4.24 -21.88 4.76
CA LYS A 320 -3.90 -22.42 6.09
C LYS A 320 -5.06 -22.19 7.05
N ILE A 321 -5.40 -23.26 7.78
CA ILE A 321 -6.40 -23.23 8.84
C ILE A 321 -5.67 -23.04 10.18
N ALA A 322 -6.14 -22.11 10.99
CA ALA A 322 -5.78 -22.04 12.40
C ALA A 322 -6.93 -21.61 13.27
N ARG A 323 -6.82 -22.01 14.53
CA ARG A 323 -7.78 -21.77 15.60
C ARG A 323 -7.14 -20.84 16.62
N PRO A 324 -7.65 -19.62 16.83
CA PRO A 324 -7.20 -18.76 17.93
C PRO A 324 -7.39 -19.51 19.25
N GLU A 325 -6.33 -19.51 20.07
CA GLU A 325 -6.30 -20.21 21.36
C GLU A 325 -6.74 -19.24 22.46
N ASN A 326 -7.55 -19.70 23.42
CA ASN A 326 -7.84 -18.87 24.59
C ASN A 326 -6.55 -18.46 25.31
N ILE A 327 -6.50 -17.23 25.83
CA ILE A 327 -5.36 -16.75 26.62
C ILE A 327 -4.89 -17.74 27.68
N GLU A 328 -5.79 -18.45 28.37
CA GLU A 328 -5.43 -19.40 29.41
C GLU A 328 -4.66 -20.60 28.84
N GLU A 329 -5.10 -21.12 27.70
CA GLU A 329 -4.44 -22.23 27.02
C GLU A 329 -3.09 -21.81 26.42
N PHE A 330 -3.06 -20.65 25.76
CA PHE A 330 -1.83 -20.06 25.24
C PHE A 330 -0.79 -19.84 26.35
N LEU A 331 -1.20 -19.23 27.47
CA LEU A 331 -0.32 -18.98 28.61
C LEU A 331 0.16 -20.27 29.26
N ASN A 332 -0.71 -21.28 29.40
CA ASN A 332 -0.35 -22.60 29.93
C ASN A 332 0.71 -23.30 29.07
N LYS A 333 0.56 -23.25 27.74
CA LYS A 333 1.52 -23.84 26.79
C LYS A 333 2.89 -23.16 26.85
N LYS A 334 2.94 -21.86 27.16
CA LYS A 334 4.16 -21.03 27.15
C LYS A 334 4.86 -20.92 28.50
N ALA A 335 4.20 -21.28 29.60
CA ALA A 335 4.77 -21.54 30.93
C ALA A 335 5.53 -20.34 31.59
N CYS A 336 5.44 -19.14 31.02
CA CYS A 336 6.01 -17.88 31.54
C CYS A 336 4.95 -16.76 31.56
N PHE A 337 3.86 -17.00 32.29
CA PHE A 337 2.64 -16.17 32.37
C PHE A 337 2.84 -14.64 32.26
N PHE A 338 3.58 -13.99 33.15
CA PHE A 338 3.71 -12.51 33.11
C PHE A 338 4.43 -12.01 31.86
N LEU A 339 5.57 -12.64 31.51
CA LEU A 339 6.31 -12.23 30.32
C LEU A 339 5.52 -12.52 29.05
N SER A 340 4.86 -13.69 28.96
CA SER A 340 3.94 -14.00 27.87
C SER A 340 2.81 -12.96 27.78
N ALA A 341 2.24 -12.56 28.92
CA ALA A 341 1.20 -11.55 28.96
C ALA A 341 1.68 -10.16 28.50
N GLY A 342 2.89 -9.76 28.91
CA GLY A 342 3.44 -8.47 28.55
C GLY A 342 3.89 -8.36 27.10
N PHE A 343 4.53 -9.42 26.56
CA PHE A 343 5.05 -9.41 25.19
C PHE A 343 3.98 -9.75 24.15
N LYS A 344 2.93 -10.50 24.51
CA LYS A 344 1.82 -10.93 23.63
C LYS A 344 2.22 -11.77 22.42
N GLN A 345 3.49 -12.11 22.29
CA GLN A 345 4.07 -12.93 21.23
C GLN A 345 5.31 -13.63 21.77
N ASP A 346 5.80 -14.66 21.05
CA ASP A 346 7.10 -15.25 21.38
C ASP A 346 8.22 -14.23 21.12
N HIS A 347 9.14 -14.14 22.07
CA HIS A 347 10.24 -13.19 22.05
C HIS A 347 11.49 -13.82 22.69
N TYR A 348 12.68 -13.48 22.21
CA TYR A 348 13.94 -14.07 22.69
C TYR A 348 14.15 -13.90 24.21
N VAL A 349 13.59 -12.83 24.80
CA VAL A 349 13.60 -12.60 26.25
C VAL A 349 12.82 -13.71 26.98
N LEU A 350 11.67 -14.15 26.45
CA LEU A 350 10.92 -15.26 27.03
C LEU A 350 11.72 -16.56 26.97
N GLU A 351 12.35 -16.84 25.83
CA GLU A 351 13.19 -18.04 25.67
C GLU A 351 14.34 -18.06 26.68
N TYR A 352 14.98 -16.92 26.90
CA TYR A 352 16.03 -16.79 27.92
C TYR A 352 15.50 -17.12 29.32
N PHE A 353 14.36 -16.54 29.72
CA PHE A 353 13.80 -16.81 31.05
C PHE A 353 13.25 -18.23 31.20
N ARG A 354 12.74 -18.85 30.12
CA ARG A 354 12.36 -20.27 30.09
C ARG A 354 13.59 -21.15 30.36
N LYS A 355 14.71 -20.92 29.65
CA LYS A 355 15.97 -21.64 29.91
C LYS A 355 16.50 -21.40 31.32
N PHE A 356 16.50 -20.16 31.79
CA PHE A 356 16.92 -19.86 33.16
C PHE A 356 16.07 -20.59 34.20
N ARG A 357 14.75 -20.67 34.00
CA ARG A 357 13.86 -21.46 34.86
C ARG A 357 14.28 -22.93 34.86
N ASP A 358 14.43 -23.51 33.67
CA ASP A 358 14.64 -24.96 33.52
C ASP A 358 16.03 -25.39 33.99
N GLU A 359 17.07 -24.61 33.68
CA GLU A 359 18.46 -24.95 33.99
C GLU A 359 18.90 -24.48 35.38
N SER A 360 18.39 -23.35 35.89
CA SER A 360 18.88 -22.73 37.15
C SER A 360 17.88 -22.78 38.30
N LEU A 361 16.58 -22.53 38.05
CA LEU A 361 15.59 -22.51 39.13
C LEU A 361 15.12 -23.92 39.51
N LEU A 362 14.87 -24.79 38.53
CA LEU A 362 14.35 -26.14 38.80
C LEU A 362 15.42 -27.09 39.37
N THR A 363 16.70 -26.76 39.27
CA THR A 363 17.80 -27.56 39.85
C THR A 363 17.93 -27.42 41.37
N ASN A 364 17.36 -26.36 41.96
CA ASN A 364 17.47 -26.06 43.39
C ASN A 364 16.10 -26.10 44.08
N SER A 365 16.01 -26.63 45.30
CA SER A 365 14.74 -26.74 46.06
C SER A 365 14.07 -25.39 46.33
N LEU A 366 14.86 -24.34 46.58
CA LEU A 366 14.36 -22.96 46.73
C LEU A 366 13.74 -22.47 45.41
N GLY A 367 14.39 -22.73 44.29
CA GLY A 367 13.92 -22.32 42.97
C GLY A 367 12.66 -23.09 42.57
N GLN A 368 12.58 -24.39 42.85
CA GLN A 368 11.36 -25.18 42.69
C GLN A 368 10.19 -24.61 43.50
N ARG A 369 10.42 -24.18 44.74
CA ARG A 369 9.38 -23.55 45.58
C ARG A 369 8.94 -22.19 45.04
N PHE A 370 9.88 -21.37 44.57
CA PHE A 370 9.57 -20.10 43.90
C PHE A 370 8.74 -20.33 42.64
N VAL A 371 9.15 -21.28 41.80
CA VAL A 371 8.42 -21.66 40.58
C VAL A 371 7.02 -22.15 40.94
N SER A 372 6.87 -23.05 41.92
CA SER A 372 5.56 -23.52 42.36
C SER A 372 4.63 -22.38 42.81
N TRP A 373 5.15 -21.44 43.61
CA TRP A 373 4.39 -20.24 44.01
C TRP A 373 4.05 -19.33 42.82
N TYR A 374 5.00 -19.14 41.89
CA TYR A 374 4.76 -18.35 40.68
C TYR A 374 3.64 -18.97 39.83
N TYR A 375 3.63 -20.29 39.63
CA TYR A 375 2.59 -20.95 38.83
C TYR A 375 1.23 -21.02 39.51
N SER A 376 1.15 -20.97 40.85
CA SER A 376 -0.15 -20.88 41.53
C SER A 376 -0.76 -19.48 41.47
N PHE A 377 0.07 -18.44 41.37
CA PHE A 377 -0.36 -17.05 41.43
C PHE A 377 -0.46 -16.38 40.06
N ALA A 378 0.52 -16.61 39.18
CA ALA A 378 0.69 -15.86 37.94
C ALA A 378 -0.45 -16.00 36.93
N PRO A 379 -1.13 -17.15 36.75
CA PRO A 379 -2.24 -17.26 35.81
C PRO A 379 -3.35 -16.22 36.05
N HIS A 380 -3.66 -15.93 37.32
CA HIS A 380 -4.72 -15.00 37.68
C HIS A 380 -4.43 -13.55 37.26
N TYR A 381 -3.18 -13.11 37.38
CA TYR A 381 -2.77 -11.73 37.04
C TYR A 381 -2.35 -11.58 35.57
N ALA A 382 -2.02 -12.68 34.89
CA ALA A 382 -1.60 -12.64 33.51
C ALA A 382 -2.66 -12.05 32.58
N LYS A 383 -3.94 -12.37 32.81
CA LYS A 383 -5.06 -11.77 32.07
C LYS A 383 -5.16 -10.26 32.29
N ILE A 384 -5.03 -9.81 33.54
CA ILE A 384 -5.03 -8.36 33.89
C ILE A 384 -3.88 -7.62 33.19
N ILE A 385 -2.69 -8.25 33.14
CA ILE A 385 -1.52 -7.68 32.44
C ILE A 385 -1.77 -7.61 30.93
N TRP A 386 -2.38 -8.65 30.35
CA TRP A 386 -2.68 -8.72 28.92
C TRP A 386 -3.66 -7.61 28.51
N ASP A 387 -4.75 -7.45 29.25
CA ASP A 387 -5.82 -6.50 28.91
C ASP A 387 -5.38 -5.05 29.07
N SER A 388 -4.40 -4.78 29.94
CA SER A 388 -3.88 -3.43 30.17
C SER A 388 -2.61 -3.13 29.37
N PRO A 389 -2.65 -2.19 28.39
CA PRO A 389 -1.46 -1.80 27.63
C PRO A 389 -0.31 -1.29 28.50
N PHE A 390 -0.66 -0.58 29.58
CA PHE A 390 0.30 -0.01 30.52
C PHE A 390 1.00 -1.10 31.36
N LEU A 391 0.26 -2.07 31.92
CA LEU A 391 0.87 -3.18 32.65
C LEU A 391 1.71 -4.06 31.71
N SER A 392 1.20 -4.34 30.50
CA SER A 392 1.96 -5.06 29.47
C SER A 392 3.28 -4.35 29.15
N PHE A 393 3.28 -3.02 29.05
CA PHE A 393 4.49 -2.22 28.86
C PHE A 393 5.45 -2.33 30.06
N LEU A 394 4.96 -2.20 31.28
CA LEU A 394 5.79 -2.33 32.49
C LEU A 394 6.46 -3.70 32.57
N VAL A 395 5.71 -4.77 32.29
CA VAL A 395 6.25 -6.13 32.32
C VAL A 395 7.31 -6.34 31.23
N ARG A 396 7.11 -5.78 30.03
CA ARG A 396 8.15 -5.77 28.97
C ARG A 396 9.41 -5.05 29.43
N ALA A 397 9.26 -3.85 30.00
CA ALA A 397 10.39 -3.06 30.50
C ALA A 397 11.17 -3.80 31.60
N LEU A 398 10.45 -4.36 32.59
CA LEU A 398 11.05 -5.17 33.65
C LEU A 398 11.73 -6.43 33.11
N GLY A 399 11.11 -7.09 32.13
CA GLY A 399 11.70 -8.24 31.43
C GLY A 399 13.02 -7.89 30.74
N PHE A 400 13.08 -6.76 30.03
CA PHE A 400 14.32 -6.28 29.40
C PHE A 400 15.40 -5.92 30.41
N VAL A 401 15.03 -5.21 31.48
CA VAL A 401 15.95 -4.83 32.56
C VAL A 401 16.52 -6.09 33.22
N ALA A 402 15.67 -7.04 33.59
CA ALA A 402 16.09 -8.28 34.21
C ALA A 402 16.99 -9.12 33.27
N TYR A 403 16.66 -9.20 31.98
CA TYR A 403 17.48 -9.87 30.96
C TYR A 403 18.86 -9.23 30.82
N PHE A 404 18.90 -7.89 30.80
CA PHE A 404 20.16 -7.14 30.72
C PHE A 404 21.03 -7.42 31.96
N PHE A 405 20.47 -7.27 33.15
CA PHE A 405 21.22 -7.53 34.39
C PHE A 405 21.69 -8.97 34.47
N SER A 406 20.86 -9.96 34.16
CA SER A 406 21.24 -11.38 34.25
C SER A 406 22.32 -11.75 33.24
N ARG A 407 22.27 -11.20 32.02
CA ARG A 407 23.27 -11.46 30.97
C ARG A 407 24.61 -10.79 31.26
N PHE A 408 24.60 -9.56 31.81
CA PHE A 408 25.81 -8.77 32.05
C PHE A 408 26.32 -8.83 33.49
N PHE A 409 25.64 -9.56 34.39
CA PHE A 409 25.97 -9.60 35.82
C PHE A 409 27.45 -9.87 36.10
N ILE A 410 28.01 -10.92 35.50
CA ILE A 410 29.43 -11.29 35.69
C ILE A 410 30.36 -10.17 35.21
N GLY A 411 30.04 -9.55 34.07
CA GLY A 411 30.81 -8.43 33.53
C GLY A 411 30.76 -7.21 34.44
N ILE A 412 29.59 -6.88 35.00
CA ILE A 412 29.39 -5.78 35.95
C ILE A 412 30.19 -6.03 37.23
N VAL A 413 30.16 -7.27 37.75
CA VAL A 413 30.92 -7.66 38.95
C VAL A 413 32.43 -7.54 38.71
N ILE A 414 32.94 -8.07 37.60
CA ILE A 414 34.37 -7.97 37.24
C ILE A 414 34.78 -6.50 37.07
N ALA A 415 34.00 -5.71 36.35
CA ALA A 415 34.25 -4.28 36.17
C ALA A 415 34.25 -3.53 37.51
N GLY A 416 33.31 -3.84 38.41
CA GLY A 416 33.26 -3.28 39.76
C GLY A 416 34.50 -3.61 40.58
N PHE A 417 34.95 -4.87 40.57
CA PHE A 417 36.21 -5.26 41.23
C PHE A 417 37.43 -4.55 40.64
N LEU A 418 37.49 -4.38 39.31
CA LEU A 418 38.56 -3.63 38.65
C LEU A 418 38.56 -2.16 39.07
N ILE A 419 37.39 -1.51 39.09
CA ILE A 419 37.25 -0.10 39.51
C ILE A 419 37.67 0.06 40.98
N ILE A 420 37.21 -0.82 41.88
CA ILE A 420 37.61 -0.80 43.29
C ILE A 420 39.12 -1.03 43.45
N SER A 421 39.68 -1.94 42.67
CA SER A 421 41.12 -2.23 42.68
C SER A 421 41.94 -1.03 42.21
N ILE A 422 41.55 -0.40 41.09
CA ILE A 422 42.18 0.83 40.57
C ILE A 422 42.05 1.96 41.59
N TYR A 423 40.88 2.14 42.20
CA TYR A 423 40.63 3.15 43.24
C TYR A 423 41.54 2.93 44.47
N ASN A 424 41.69 1.69 44.93
CA ASN A 424 42.56 1.36 46.05
C ASN A 424 44.04 1.61 45.73
N VAL A 425 44.49 1.33 44.50
CA VAL A 425 45.85 1.65 44.03
C VAL A 425 46.06 3.17 43.98
N TYR A 426 45.10 3.92 43.44
CA TYR A 426 45.16 5.38 43.40
C TYR A 426 45.21 6.00 44.80
N ARG A 427 44.37 5.52 45.73
CA ARG A 427 44.35 5.97 47.13
C ARG A 427 45.69 5.73 47.84
N ARG A 428 46.34 4.58 47.62
CA ARG A 428 47.67 4.29 48.20
C ARG A 428 48.75 5.24 47.68
N ARG A 429 48.75 5.54 46.36
CA ARG A 429 49.72 6.46 45.77
C ARG A 429 49.59 7.89 46.30
N ARG A 430 48.36 8.36 46.51
CA ARG A 430 48.11 9.72 47.04
C ARG A 430 48.59 9.90 48.48
N LEU A 431 48.51 8.87 49.33
CA LEU A 431 49.00 8.95 50.72
C LEU A 431 50.54 9.05 50.79
N HIS A 432 51.25 8.44 49.85
CA HIS A 432 52.71 8.49 49.77
C HIS A 432 53.26 9.80 49.19
N SER A 433 52.46 10.64 48.53
CA SER A 433 52.93 11.92 47.99
C SER A 433 52.81 13.09 48.97
N THR A 434 52.42 12.85 50.22
CA THR A 434 52.22 13.87 51.28
C THR A 434 53.20 13.71 52.45
N PHE A 435 54.11 12.75 52.38
CA PHE A 435 55.33 12.67 53.20
C PHE A 435 56.52 12.99 52.31
#